data_AF-C7N679-F1
#
_entry.id   AF-C7N679-F1
#
_cell.length_a   1.000
_cell.length_b   1.000
_cell.length_c   1.000
_cell.angle_alpha   90.00
_cell.angle_beta   90.00
_cell.angle_gamma   90.00
#
_symmetry.space_group_name_H-M   'P 1'
#
loop_
_entity.id
_entity.type
_entity.pdbx_description
1 polymer ?
#
loop_
_entity_poly.entity_id
_entity_poly.type
_entity_poly.pdbx_seq_one_letter_code
_entity_poly.pdbx_strand_id
1 'polypeptide(L)'
;MCMNADWNHLREEHEIAYLRADICLGSPQSYSLEEKRQIYEDMDASTKAIDAAMRADFWSMPAEVRSRLLDMLGSSGCETRQWWEDLLGAHPSDLSQENRMTFQ
;
A
#
# COMPACT_ATOMS: atom_id res chain seq x y z
N MET A 1 -5.35 16.19 15.34
CA MET A 1 -5.66 14.81 15.77
C MET A 1 -5.06 13.91 14.70
N CYS A 2 -4.06 13.09 15.07
CA CYS A 2 -3.47 12.12 14.15
C CYS A 2 -4.55 11.06 13.84
N MET A 3 -4.89 10.85 12.58
CA MET A 3 -5.75 9.74 12.17
C MET A 3 -4.94 8.45 12.37
N ASN A 4 -5.07 7.81 13.54
CA ASN A 4 -4.50 6.48 13.72
C ASN A 4 -5.26 5.53 12.80
N ALA A 5 -4.62 5.13 11.70
CA ALA A 5 -5.11 4.02 10.90
C ALA A 5 -5.28 2.79 11.80
N ASP A 6 -6.35 2.02 11.60
CA ASP A 6 -6.50 0.71 12.24
C ASP A 6 -5.55 -0.27 11.55
N TRP A 7 -4.28 -0.23 11.96
CA TRP A 7 -3.21 -1.05 11.41
C TRP A 7 -3.48 -2.54 11.53
N ASN A 8 -4.27 -2.98 12.52
CA ASN A 8 -4.64 -4.38 12.65
C ASN A 8 -5.61 -4.78 11.55
N HIS A 9 -6.63 -3.97 11.34
CA HIS A 9 -7.63 -4.20 10.29
C HIS A 9 -7.01 -4.17 8.90
N LEU A 10 -6.20 -3.15 8.58
CA LEU A 10 -5.54 -3.04 7.27
C LEU A 10 -4.62 -4.24 6.99
N ARG A 11 -3.87 -4.68 7.99
CA ARG A 11 -3.01 -5.86 7.87
C ARG A 11 -3.82 -7.13 7.67
N GLU A 12 -4.91 -7.32 8.42
CA GLU A 12 -5.78 -8.49 8.29
C GLU A 12 -6.43 -8.56 6.90
N GLU A 13 -6.96 -7.44 6.38
CA GLU A 13 -7.52 -7.39 5.03
C GLU A 13 -6.48 -7.73 3.95
N HIS A 14 -5.26 -7.19 4.09
CA HIS A 14 -4.15 -7.48 3.20
C HIS A 14 -3.72 -8.96 3.25
N GLU A 15 -3.58 -9.53 4.45
CA GLU A 15 -3.25 -10.94 4.65
C GLU A 15 -4.33 -11.86 4.06
N ILE A 16 -5.61 -11.54 4.23
CA ILE A 16 -6.72 -12.31 3.68
C ILE A 16 -6.74 -12.24 2.14
N ALA A 17 -6.49 -11.06 1.55
CA ALA A 17 -6.47 -10.90 0.09
C ALA A 17 -5.36 -11.76 -0.56
N TYR A 18 -4.15 -11.72 0.01
CA TYR A 18 -3.03 -12.53 -0.49
C TYR A 18 -3.24 -14.03 -0.22
N LEU A 19 -3.81 -14.41 0.92
CA LEU A 19 -4.17 -15.81 1.19
C LEU A 19 -5.18 -16.34 0.16
N ARG A 20 -6.18 -15.55 -0.23
CA ARG A 20 -7.13 -15.92 -1.29
C ARG A 20 -6.43 -16.15 -2.62
N ALA A 21 -5.43 -15.33 -2.94
CA ALA A 21 -4.61 -15.50 -4.13
C ALA A 21 -3.81 -16.82 -4.09
N ASP A 22 -3.19 -17.14 -2.95
CA ASP A 22 -2.47 -18.40 -2.77
C ASP A 22 -3.39 -19.63 -2.92
N ILE A 23 -4.59 -19.57 -2.35
CA ILE A 23 -5.61 -20.63 -2.50
C ILE A 23 -6.02 -20.77 -3.97
N CYS A 24 -6.21 -19.65 -4.69
CA CYS A 24 -6.53 -19.67 -6.12
C CYS A 24 -5.38 -20.27 -6.96
N LEU A 25 -4.12 -19.96 -6.64
CA LEU A 25 -2.96 -20.54 -7.31
C LEU A 25 -2.83 -22.05 -7.08
N GLY A 26 -3.28 -22.56 -5.93
CA GLY A 26 -3.32 -23.99 -5.63
C GLY A 26 -4.31 -24.79 -6.48
N SER A 27 -5.42 -24.17 -6.92
CA SER A 27 -6.41 -24.80 -7.79
C SER A 27 -7.07 -23.80 -8.75
N PRO A 28 -6.34 -23.30 -9.76
CA PRO A 28 -6.84 -22.20 -10.60
C PRO A 28 -8.01 -22.63 -11.47
N GLN A 29 -8.21 -23.93 -11.73
CA GLN A 29 -9.36 -24.44 -12.50
C GLN A 29 -10.67 -24.37 -11.71
N SER A 30 -10.59 -24.25 -10.37
CA SER A 30 -11.76 -24.10 -9.50
C SER A 30 -12.34 -22.69 -9.46
N TYR A 31 -11.66 -21.72 -10.07
CA TYR A 31 -12.06 -20.31 -10.08
C TYR A 31 -12.36 -19.86 -11.50
N SER A 32 -13.49 -19.18 -11.67
CA SER A 32 -13.83 -18.45 -12.88
C SER A 32 -12.84 -17.30 -13.13
N LEU A 33 -12.85 -16.77 -14.36
CA LEU A 33 -12.05 -15.58 -14.69
C LEU A 33 -12.46 -14.37 -13.84
N GLU A 34 -13.75 -14.28 -13.51
CA GLU A 34 -14.29 -13.19 -12.72
C GLU A 34 -13.82 -13.25 -11.26
N GLU A 35 -13.83 -14.43 -10.65
CA GLU A 35 -13.32 -14.60 -9.29
C GLU A 35 -11.81 -14.32 -9.22
N LYS A 36 -11.05 -14.72 -10.24
CA LYS A 36 -9.61 -14.39 -10.35
C LYS A 36 -9.38 -12.89 -10.46
N ARG A 37 -10.20 -12.20 -11.26
CA ARG A 37 -10.16 -10.74 -11.38
C ARG A 37 -10.43 -10.07 -10.03
N GLN A 38 -11.47 -10.51 -9.32
CA GLN A 38 -11.80 -9.97 -8.01
C GLN A 38 -10.68 -10.19 -6.99
N ILE A 39 -10.06 -11.38 -6.97
CA ILE A 39 -8.93 -11.66 -6.08
C ILE A 39 -7.76 -10.70 -6.35
N TYR A 40 -7.45 -10.44 -7.62
CA TYR A 40 -6.43 -9.48 -7.99
C TYR A 40 -6.79 -8.05 -7.54
N GLU A 41 -8.03 -7.64 -7.74
CA GLU A 41 -8.53 -6.32 -7.32
C GLU A 41 -8.48 -6.16 -5.79
N ASP A 42 -8.81 -7.21 -5.03
CA ASP A 42 -8.71 -7.22 -3.57
C ASP A 42 -7.25 -7.07 -3.10
N MET A 43 -6.29 -7.74 -3.77
CA MET A 43 -4.85 -7.60 -3.47
C MET A 43 -4.34 -6.18 -3.76
N ASP A 44 -4.70 -5.63 -4.91
CA ASP A 44 -4.31 -4.27 -5.31
C ASP A 44 -4.91 -3.22 -4.37
N ALA A 45 -6.21 -3.34 -4.06
CA ALA A 45 -6.90 -2.44 -3.15
C ALA A 45 -6.31 -2.46 -1.73
N SER A 46 -6.03 -3.64 -1.17
CA SER A 46 -5.44 -3.77 0.17
C SER A 46 -4.01 -3.25 0.23
N THR A 47 -3.20 -3.47 -0.81
CA THR A 47 -1.84 -2.91 -0.92
C THR A 47 -1.88 -1.38 -0.95
N LYS A 48 -2.76 -0.81 -1.78
CA LYS A 48 -2.97 0.65 -1.86
C LYS A 48 -3.44 1.25 -0.53
N ALA A 49 -4.26 0.52 0.23
CA ALA A 49 -4.72 0.97 1.54
C ALA A 49 -3.57 1.04 2.56
N ILE A 50 -2.69 0.03 2.58
CA ILE A 50 -1.46 0.04 3.40
C ILE A 50 -0.55 1.19 2.99
N ASP A 51 -0.26 1.37 1.69
CA ASP A 51 0.58 2.46 1.19
C ASP A 51 0.02 3.84 1.57
N ALA A 52 -1.29 4.01 1.45
CA ALA A 52 -1.97 5.25 1.83
C ALA A 52 -1.85 5.54 3.33
N ALA A 53 -2.00 4.52 4.19
CA ALA A 53 -1.81 4.64 5.63
C ALA A 53 -0.35 4.94 5.98
N MET A 54 0.62 4.27 5.34
CA MET A 54 2.06 4.53 5.52
C MET A 54 2.42 5.97 5.14
N ARG A 55 1.88 6.48 4.01
CA ARG A 55 2.06 7.88 3.60
C ARG A 55 1.44 8.84 4.60
N ALA A 56 0.21 8.58 5.05
CA ALA A 56 -0.46 9.44 6.03
C ALA A 56 0.33 9.54 7.34
N ASP A 57 0.83 8.40 7.84
CA ASP A 57 1.67 8.36 9.03
C ASP A 57 2.99 9.08 8.79
N PHE A 58 3.63 8.89 7.63
CA PHE A 58 4.85 9.61 7.26
C PHE A 58 4.63 11.12 7.29
N TRP A 59 3.60 11.63 6.61
CA TRP A 59 3.29 13.07 6.52
C TRP A 59 2.78 13.67 7.84
N SER A 60 2.31 12.85 8.77
CA SER A 60 1.98 13.31 10.13
C SER A 60 3.24 13.73 10.93
N MET A 61 4.42 13.26 10.52
CA MET A 61 5.68 13.52 11.21
C MET A 61 6.31 14.87 10.79
N PRO A 62 7.04 15.54 11.72
CA PRO A 62 7.84 16.72 11.38
C PRO A 62 8.86 16.44 10.26
N ALA A 63 9.17 17.45 9.44
CA ALA A 63 10.07 17.29 8.28
C ALA A 63 11.46 16.72 8.65
N GLU A 64 11.99 17.10 9.81
CA GLU A 64 13.27 16.56 10.30
C GLU A 64 13.18 15.05 10.62
N VAL A 65 12.08 14.61 11.24
CA VAL A 65 11.85 13.20 11.57
C VAL A 65 11.67 12.39 10.30
N ARG A 66 10.93 12.92 9.31
CA ARG A 66 10.77 12.29 8.00
C ARG A 66 12.09 12.08 7.28
N SER A 67 12.96 13.10 7.23
CA SER A 67 14.28 12.96 6.61
C SER A 67 15.13 11.90 7.29
N ARG A 68 15.15 11.88 8.63
CA ARG A 68 15.90 10.86 9.40
C ARG A 68 15.36 9.45 9.15
N LEU A 69 14.03 9.30 9.06
CA LEU A 69 13.41 8.01 8.74
C LEU A 69 13.80 7.53 7.34
N LEU A 70 13.79 8.40 6.33
CA LEU A 70 14.24 8.07 4.97
C LEU A 70 15.72 7.66 4.93
N ASP A 71 16.58 8.34 5.70
CA ASP A 71 18.00 7.95 5.84
C ASP A 71 18.17 6.57 6.47
N MET A 72 17.40 6.28 7.52
CA MET A 72 17.42 4.97 8.18
C MET A 72 16.92 3.87 7.25
N LEU A 73 15.82 4.10 6.53
CA LEU A 73 15.25 3.15 5.58
C LEU A 73 16.20 2.91 4.40
N GLY A 74 16.82 3.96 3.84
CA GLY A 74 17.83 3.81 2.79
C GLY A 74 19.10 3.09 3.25
N SER A 75 19.41 3.13 4.54
CA SER A 75 20.55 2.41 5.14
C SER A 75 20.22 0.98 5.55
N SER A 76 18.95 0.57 5.52
CA SER A 76 18.49 -0.77 5.93
C SER A 76 18.91 -1.89 4.96
N GLY A 77 19.27 -1.53 3.72
CA GLY A 77 19.65 -2.48 2.67
C GLY A 77 18.47 -3.17 1.97
N CYS A 78 17.22 -2.89 2.37
CA CYS A 78 16.04 -3.39 1.68
C CYS A 78 15.83 -2.68 0.33
N GLU A 79 15.81 -1.34 0.37
CA GLU A 79 15.58 -0.49 -0.80
C GLU A 79 16.37 0.83 -0.66
N THR A 80 16.55 1.54 -1.78
CA THR A 80 17.28 2.82 -1.78
C THR A 80 16.48 3.95 -1.12
N ARG A 81 17.16 4.98 -0.61
CA ARG A 81 16.50 6.19 -0.10
C ARG A 81 15.55 6.82 -1.13
N GLN A 82 15.95 6.86 -2.41
CA GLN A 82 15.13 7.38 -3.49
C GLN A 82 13.84 6.59 -3.66
N TRP A 83 13.92 5.26 -3.60
CA TRP A 83 12.73 4.41 -3.69
C TRP A 83 11.74 4.70 -2.55
N TRP A 84 12.23 4.87 -1.32
CA TRP A 84 11.39 5.26 -0.18
C TRP A 84 10.81 6.67 -0.33
N GLU A 85 11.53 7.61 -0.95
CA GLU A 85 11.04 8.94 -1.30
C GLU A 85 9.96 8.87 -2.38
N ASP A 86 10.08 8.00 -3.37
CA ASP A 86 9.06 7.83 -4.41
C ASP A 86 7.80 7.17 -3.82
N LEU A 87 7.97 6.18 -2.94
CA LEU A 87 6.84 5.52 -2.27
C LEU A 87 6.14 6.46 -1.29
N LEU A 88 6.86 7.15 -0.40
CA LEU A 88 6.29 7.93 0.71
C LEU A 88 6.15 9.43 0.43
N GLY A 89 6.91 9.96 -0.51
CA GLY A 89 7.03 11.40 -0.80
C GLY A 89 5.92 11.96 -1.67
N ALA A 90 5.11 11.12 -2.32
CA ALA A 90 3.86 11.58 -2.93
C ALA A 90 2.91 12.08 -1.84
N HIS A 91 2.58 13.38 -1.88
CA HIS A 91 1.66 13.94 -0.90
C HIS A 91 0.25 13.35 -1.11
N PRO A 92 -0.49 12.93 -0.06
CA PRO A 92 -1.81 12.33 -0.21
C PRO A 92 -2.82 13.21 -0.96
N SER A 93 -2.63 14.53 -0.99
CA SER A 93 -3.44 15.47 -1.80
C SER A 93 -3.11 15.49 -3.30
N ASP A 94 -1.94 15.01 -3.72
CA ASP A 94 -1.57 14.92 -5.15
C ASP A 94 -2.15 13.64 -5.79
N LEU A 95 -2.27 12.56 -5.01
CA LEU A 95 -2.79 11.26 -5.46
C LEU A 95 -4.32 11.23 -5.65
N SER A 96 -5.05 12.20 -5.07
CA SER A 96 -6.49 12.35 -5.30
C SER A 96 -6.82 12.86 -6.71
N GLN A 97 -5.83 13.38 -7.45
CA GLN A 97 -5.99 13.76 -8.85
C GLN A 97 -5.69 12.62 -9.83
N GLU A 98 -4.79 11.70 -9.49
CA GLU A 98 -4.40 10.61 -10.39
C GLU A 98 -5.52 9.59 -10.59
N ASN A 99 -6.26 9.25 -9.52
CA ASN A 99 -7.44 8.37 -9.60
C ASN A 99 -8.62 8.96 -10.40
N ARG A 100 -8.59 10.25 -10.75
CA ARG A 100 -9.57 10.89 -11.65
C ARG A 100 -9.18 10.80 -13.13
N MET A 101 -7.92 10.51 -13.46
CA MET A 101 -7.42 10.47 -14.83
C MET A 101 -7.42 9.05 -15.43
N THR A 102 -7.58 8.01 -14.62
CA THR A 102 -7.52 6.60 -15.06
C THR A 102 -8.89 6.00 -15.43
N PHE A 103 -9.98 6.76 -15.27
CA PHE A 103 -11.32 6.40 -15.74
C PHE A 103 -11.91 7.49 -16.65
N GLN A 104 -11.41 7.56 -17.89
CA GLN A 104 -12.09 8.15 -19.03
C GLN A 104 -11.97 7.25 -20.25
#